data_AF-A0A847Y755-F1
#
_entry.id   AF-A0A847Y755-F1
#
_cell.length_a   1.000
_cell.length_b   1.000
_cell.length_c   1.000
_cell.angle_alpha   90.00
_cell.angle_beta   90.00
_cell.angle_gamma   90.00
#
_symmetry.space_group_name_H-M   'P 1'
#
loop_
_entity.id
_entity.type
_entity.pdbx_description
1 polymer ?
#
loop_
_entity_poly.entity_id
_entity_poly.type
_entity_poly.pdbx_seq_one_letter_code
_entity_poly.pdbx_strand_id
1 'polypeptide(L)'
;MLKKSFTLMEILIAITLLGILAAGTMALLKPQEQIYKAWDSKRKKEMDAVRKALEDFYNDKQRYPLATEICYDATTTNPNFRYDSSSLLRQSCSCHVCGTQVIRRSLTPYVNSLLCDPQNPQKKYLYDFDCRSNGVNPSWYRLYTALSNTSDPAIKEVGCKNNCGPKTDLNYNYLVFSSNVYPEVNPYQCLNYFPLYIKTPSCDNCGSYAACLRYMERKGLPLTTPLYIDATTCKIECVTP
;
A
#
# COMPACT_ATOMS: atom_id res chain seq x y z
N MET A 1 -27.22 56.24 -21.49
CA MET A 1 -26.23 55.25 -21.01
C MET A 1 -25.78 54.39 -22.18
N LEU A 2 -24.61 54.67 -22.76
CA LEU A 2 -24.02 53.84 -23.81
C LEU A 2 -23.40 52.60 -23.15
N LYS A 3 -24.07 51.45 -23.27
CA LYS A 3 -23.50 50.16 -22.90
C LYS A 3 -22.42 49.84 -23.94
N LYS A 4 -21.14 49.80 -23.53
CA LYS A 4 -20.05 49.32 -24.37
C LYS A 4 -20.25 47.83 -24.60
N SER A 5 -20.43 47.44 -25.86
CA SER A 5 -20.50 46.06 -26.31
C SER A 5 -19.13 45.66 -26.86
N PHE A 6 -18.64 44.46 -26.52
CA PHE A 6 -17.40 43.92 -27.05
C PHE A 6 -17.46 43.76 -28.57
N THR A 7 -16.35 44.04 -29.25
CA THR A 7 -16.28 43.83 -30.70
C THR A 7 -16.03 42.36 -31.02
N LEU A 8 -16.59 41.87 -32.13
CA LEU A 8 -16.44 40.48 -32.54
C LEU A 8 -14.96 40.10 -32.78
N MET A 9 -14.17 41.03 -33.32
CA MET A 9 -12.74 40.84 -33.56
C MET A 9 -11.93 40.70 -32.26
N GLU A 10 -12.30 41.45 -31.23
CA GLU A 10 -11.63 41.42 -29.93
C GLU A 10 -11.86 40.09 -29.20
N ILE A 11 -13.09 39.55 -29.27
CA ILE A 11 -13.38 38.20 -28.76
C ILE A 11 -12.59 37.14 -29.55
N LEU A 12 -12.48 37.29 -30.87
CA LEU A 12 -11.79 36.32 -31.72
C LEU A 12 -10.27 36.28 -31.46
N ILE A 13 -9.65 37.42 -31.21
CA ILE A 13 -8.24 37.49 -30.80
C ILE A 13 -8.07 36.93 -29.38
N ALA A 14 -8.99 37.23 -28.45
CA ALA A 14 -8.88 36.75 -27.08
C ALA A 14 -8.96 35.21 -26.99
N ILE A 15 -9.90 34.57 -27.69
CA ILE A 15 -10.02 33.10 -27.65
C ILE A 15 -8.84 32.39 -28.30
N THR A 16 -8.25 32.98 -29.35
CA THR A 16 -7.08 32.39 -30.03
C THR A 16 -5.85 32.47 -29.13
N LEU A 17 -5.61 33.62 -28.48
CA LEU A 17 -4.53 33.78 -27.51
C LEU A 17 -4.71 32.85 -26.30
N LEU A 18 -5.92 32.75 -25.75
CA LEU A 18 -6.23 31.82 -24.66
C LEU A 18 -6.01 30.36 -25.07
N GLY A 19 -6.35 29.99 -26.31
CA GLY A 19 -6.10 28.66 -26.86
C GLY A 19 -4.62 28.31 -26.92
N ILE A 20 -3.78 29.22 -27.42
CA ILE A 20 -2.32 29.01 -27.51
C ILE A 20 -1.70 28.88 -26.10
N LEU A 21 -2.10 29.76 -25.17
CA LEU A 21 -1.63 29.70 -23.78
C LEU A 21 -2.07 28.43 -23.06
N ALA A 22 -3.32 28.01 -23.25
CA ALA A 22 -3.83 26.76 -22.67
C ALA A 22 -3.07 25.54 -23.20
N ALA A 23 -2.83 25.46 -24.51
CA ALA A 23 -2.07 24.37 -25.10
C ALA A 23 -0.62 24.33 -24.60
N GLY A 24 0.05 25.50 -24.54
CA GLY A 24 1.42 25.60 -24.04
C GLY A 24 1.56 25.20 -22.56
N THR A 25 0.63 25.65 -21.72
CA THR A 25 0.64 25.32 -20.28
C THR A 25 0.37 23.84 -20.01
N MET A 26 -0.55 23.21 -20.74
CA MET A 26 -0.81 21.77 -20.62
C MET A 26 0.41 20.92 -21.01
N ALA A 27 1.11 21.29 -22.08
CA ALA A 27 2.30 20.59 -22.54
C ALA A 27 3.47 20.68 -21.53
N LEU A 28 3.66 21.84 -20.92
CA LEU A 28 4.77 22.08 -19.99
C LEU A 28 4.53 21.49 -18.60
N LEU A 29 3.34 21.68 -18.04
CA LEU A 29 3.08 21.37 -16.63
C LEU A 29 2.62 19.93 -16.39
N LYS A 30 2.17 19.23 -17.44
CA LYS A 30 1.59 17.88 -17.37
C LYS A 30 0.65 17.74 -16.15
N PRO A 31 -0.46 18.51 -16.13
CA PRO A 31 -1.29 18.68 -14.93
C PRO A 31 -1.75 17.35 -14.30
N GLN A 32 -1.96 16.32 -15.11
CA GLN A 32 -2.32 14.98 -14.64
C GLN A 32 -1.26 14.35 -13.72
N GLU A 33 0.03 14.47 -14.04
CA GLU A 33 1.10 13.94 -13.18
C GLU A 33 1.15 14.67 -11.83
N GLN A 34 0.87 15.98 -11.82
CA GLN A 34 0.83 16.77 -10.59
C GLN A 34 -0.33 16.37 -9.68
N ILE A 35 -1.50 16.09 -10.27
CA ILE A 35 -2.66 15.57 -9.53
C ILE A 35 -2.33 14.20 -8.93
N TYR A 36 -1.68 13.31 -9.69
CA TYR A 36 -1.26 12.01 -9.19
C TYR A 36 -0.30 12.14 -8.00
N LYS A 37 0.68 13.03 -8.07
CA LYS A 37 1.58 13.32 -6.94
C LYS A 37 0.85 13.84 -5.70
N ALA A 38 -0.16 14.69 -5.88
CA ALA A 38 -0.99 15.18 -4.79
C ALA A 38 -1.80 14.05 -4.13
N TRP A 39 -2.41 13.19 -4.93
CA TRP A 39 -3.14 12.01 -4.42
C TRP A 39 -2.22 11.01 -3.74
N ASP A 40 -1.05 10.73 -4.30
CA ASP A 40 -0.08 9.80 -3.73
C ASP A 40 0.50 10.33 -2.41
N SER A 41 0.74 11.64 -2.31
CA SER A 41 1.13 12.28 -1.04
C SER A 41 0.04 12.12 0.02
N LYS A 42 -1.23 12.24 -0.38
CA LYS A 42 -2.37 12.03 0.50
C LYS A 42 -2.47 10.56 0.95
N ARG A 43 -2.35 9.59 0.03
CA ARG A 43 -2.33 8.15 0.35
C ARG A 43 -1.24 7.81 1.36
N LYS A 44 0.00 8.23 1.10
CA LYS A 44 1.14 7.95 1.99
C LYS A 44 0.93 8.53 3.38
N LYS A 45 0.50 9.80 3.47
CA LYS A 45 0.19 10.46 4.74
C LYS A 45 -0.91 9.74 5.53
N GLU A 46 -1.96 9.28 4.83
CA GLU A 46 -3.06 8.55 5.45
C GLU A 46 -2.60 7.18 5.94
N MET A 47 -1.84 6.44 5.14
CA MET A 47 -1.28 5.15 5.55
C MET A 47 -0.38 5.26 6.77
N ASP A 48 0.45 6.30 6.85
CA ASP A 48 1.28 6.55 8.04
C ASP A 48 0.45 6.88 9.29
N ALA A 49 -0.60 7.68 9.14
CA ALA A 49 -1.51 7.97 10.24
C ALA A 49 -2.22 6.71 10.75
N VAL A 50 -2.68 5.85 9.83
CA VAL A 50 -3.31 4.58 10.17
C VAL A 50 -2.31 3.62 10.79
N ARG A 51 -1.11 3.48 10.23
CA ARG A 51 -0.01 2.69 10.81
C ARG A 51 0.19 3.06 12.27
N LYS A 52 0.41 4.36 12.55
CA LYS A 52 0.59 4.83 13.93
C LYS A 52 -0.60 4.44 14.83
N ALA A 53 -1.82 4.69 14.37
CA ALA A 53 -3.02 4.35 15.12
C ALA A 53 -3.17 2.84 15.38
N LEU A 54 -2.73 1.99 14.45
CA LEU A 54 -2.74 0.54 14.60
C LEU A 54 -1.68 0.06 15.60
N GLU A 55 -0.49 0.68 15.62
CA GLU A 55 0.51 0.41 16.65
C GLU A 55 0.03 0.85 18.04
N ASP A 56 -0.59 2.04 18.15
CA ASP A 56 -1.16 2.52 19.41
C ASP A 56 -2.29 1.60 19.89
N PHE A 57 -3.15 1.14 18.97
CA PHE A 57 -4.18 0.14 19.27
C PHE A 57 -3.56 -1.18 19.78
N TYR A 58 -2.46 -1.63 19.17
CA TYR A 58 -1.75 -2.83 19.61
C TYR A 58 -1.18 -2.67 21.02
N ASN A 59 -0.59 -1.51 21.33
CA ASN A 59 -0.07 -1.22 22.67
C ASN A 59 -1.17 -1.34 23.75
N ASP A 60 -2.38 -0.88 23.45
CA ASP A 60 -3.50 -0.90 24.38
C ASP A 60 -4.26 -2.24 24.44
N LYS A 61 -4.39 -2.94 23.30
CA LYS A 61 -5.22 -4.15 23.17
C LYS A 61 -4.42 -5.44 23.07
N GLN A 62 -3.10 -5.34 22.94
CA GLN A 62 -2.17 -6.46 22.74
C GLN A 62 -2.53 -7.32 21.51
N ARG A 63 -3.18 -6.70 20.52
CA ARG A 63 -3.62 -7.29 19.25
C ARG A 63 -3.92 -6.21 18.23
N TYR A 64 -3.89 -6.55 16.94
CA TYR A 64 -4.39 -5.63 15.89
C TYR A 64 -5.91 -5.70 15.73
N PRO A 65 -6.54 -4.68 15.10
CA PRO A 65 -7.99 -4.66 14.92
C PRO A 65 -8.53 -5.82 14.09
N LEU A 66 -9.69 -6.30 14.53
CA LEU A 66 -10.54 -7.24 13.81
C LEU A 66 -11.15 -6.57 12.58
N ALA A 67 -11.60 -7.38 11.63
CA ALA A 67 -12.33 -6.86 10.47
C ALA A 67 -13.56 -6.02 10.87
N THR A 68 -14.29 -6.43 11.91
CA THR A 68 -15.47 -5.72 12.42
C THR A 68 -15.15 -4.39 13.11
N GLU A 69 -13.88 -4.13 13.44
CA GLU A 69 -13.42 -2.92 14.12
C GLU A 69 -12.90 -1.84 13.16
N ILE A 70 -12.43 -2.23 11.97
CA ILE A 70 -11.77 -1.33 11.00
C ILE A 70 -12.39 -1.32 9.59
N CYS A 71 -12.95 -2.44 9.13
CA CYS A 71 -13.44 -2.57 7.76
C CYS A 71 -14.90 -2.12 7.65
N TYR A 72 -15.25 -1.50 6.54
CA TYR A 72 -16.64 -1.13 6.27
C TYR A 72 -17.44 -2.25 5.60
N ASP A 73 -16.75 -3.16 4.91
CA ASP A 73 -17.34 -4.29 4.21
C ASP A 73 -17.31 -5.59 5.02
N ALA A 74 -16.94 -5.54 6.30
CA ALA A 74 -17.03 -6.69 7.19
C ALA A 74 -18.49 -6.91 7.65
N THR A 75 -19.06 -8.08 7.37
CA THR A 75 -20.40 -8.46 7.86
C THR A 75 -20.31 -9.45 9.02
N THR A 76 -21.29 -9.46 9.92
CA THR A 76 -21.31 -10.33 11.12
C THR A 76 -21.67 -11.79 10.82
N THR A 77 -22.22 -12.07 9.64
CA THR A 77 -22.65 -13.41 9.17
C THR A 77 -21.65 -14.05 8.21
N ASN A 78 -20.77 -13.23 7.64
CA ASN A 78 -19.63 -13.60 6.83
C ASN A 78 -18.59 -12.51 7.09
N PRO A 79 -17.68 -12.66 8.06
CA PRO A 79 -16.48 -11.84 8.04
C PRO A 79 -15.94 -12.05 6.63
N ASN A 80 -15.92 -11.01 5.79
CA ASN A 80 -15.50 -11.09 4.39
C ASN A 80 -14.00 -11.42 4.35
N PHE A 81 -13.68 -12.62 4.81
CA PHE A 81 -12.41 -13.26 4.72
C PHE A 81 -12.36 -13.70 3.28
N ARG A 82 -11.66 -12.93 2.43
CA ARG A 82 -11.04 -13.55 1.26
C ARG A 82 -10.02 -14.56 1.80
N TYR A 83 -10.53 -15.75 2.09
CA TYR A 83 -9.79 -16.87 2.65
C TYR A 83 -8.86 -17.42 1.58
N ASP A 84 -7.56 -17.34 1.80
CA ASP A 84 -6.61 -18.09 0.97
C ASP A 84 -6.54 -19.53 1.48
N SER A 85 -7.40 -20.40 0.96
CA SER A 85 -7.38 -21.85 1.24
C SER A 85 -6.15 -22.56 0.65
N SER A 86 -5.30 -21.88 -0.12
CA SER A 86 -4.15 -22.51 -0.76
C SER A 86 -2.92 -22.63 0.15
N SER A 87 -3.01 -22.19 1.41
CA SER A 87 -1.98 -22.49 2.42
C SER A 87 -2.61 -23.17 3.64
N LEU A 88 -2.27 -24.45 3.83
CA LEU A 88 -2.65 -25.21 5.03
C LEU A 88 -2.03 -24.66 6.34
N LEU A 89 -1.29 -23.52 6.28
CA LEU A 89 -0.42 -23.03 7.35
C LEU A 89 -0.42 -21.50 7.55
N ARG A 90 -1.12 -20.69 6.73
CA ARG A 90 -1.28 -19.25 6.93
C ARG A 90 -2.71 -18.83 6.58
N GLN A 91 -3.51 -18.59 7.61
CA GLN A 91 -4.82 -17.96 7.46
C GLN A 91 -4.60 -16.46 7.55
N SER A 92 -4.51 -15.81 6.38
CA SER A 92 -4.60 -14.35 6.25
C SER A 92 -5.99 -13.98 5.75
N CYS A 93 -6.40 -12.77 6.12
CA CYS A 93 -7.75 -12.30 5.91
C CYS A 93 -7.70 -10.85 5.51
N SER A 94 -8.46 -10.48 4.46
CA SER A 94 -8.41 -9.14 3.89
C SER A 94 -9.79 -8.53 3.69
N CYS A 95 -9.87 -7.20 3.86
CA CYS A 95 -11.08 -6.40 3.76
C CYS A 95 -10.74 -4.96 3.29
N HIS A 96 -11.74 -4.12 3.03
CA HIS A 96 -11.51 -2.72 2.64
C HIS A 96 -11.76 -1.73 3.78
N VAL A 97 -10.94 -0.68 3.81
CA VAL A 97 -11.03 0.40 4.82
C VAL A 97 -11.29 1.75 4.15
N CYS A 98 -12.21 2.53 4.72
CA CYS A 98 -12.63 3.85 4.23
C CYS A 98 -13.49 4.52 5.30
N GLY A 99 -13.04 5.61 5.91
CA GLY A 99 -13.76 6.18 7.07
C GLY A 99 -14.89 7.14 6.75
N THR A 100 -15.31 7.28 5.49
CA THR A 100 -16.67 7.79 5.21
C THR A 100 -17.74 6.72 5.46
N GLN A 101 -17.35 5.47 5.70
CA GLN A 101 -18.26 4.32 5.82
C GLN A 101 -18.20 3.59 7.18
N VAL A 102 -17.35 4.02 8.13
CA VAL A 102 -17.20 3.30 9.42
C VAL A 102 -17.98 4.00 10.53
N ILE A 103 -19.17 3.47 10.86
CA ILE A 103 -19.75 3.62 12.20
C ILE A 103 -19.31 2.41 13.05
N ARG A 104 -18.04 2.38 13.46
CA ARG A 104 -17.54 1.49 14.53
C ARG A 104 -16.48 2.26 15.33
N ARG A 105 -16.89 2.77 16.50
CA ARG A 105 -16.13 3.66 17.41
C ARG A 105 -14.82 3.10 17.99
N SER A 106 -14.31 1.96 17.50
CA SER A 106 -13.18 1.25 18.13
C SER A 106 -11.83 1.92 17.85
N LEU A 107 -11.69 2.57 16.68
CA LEU A 107 -10.44 3.25 16.28
C LEU A 107 -10.42 4.76 16.54
N THR A 108 -11.57 5.34 16.89
CA THR A 108 -11.72 6.78 17.16
C THR A 108 -10.72 7.37 18.16
N PRO A 109 -10.32 6.69 19.26
CA PRO A 109 -9.32 7.27 20.17
C PRO A 109 -7.90 7.31 19.57
N TYR A 110 -7.61 6.53 18.53
CA TYR A 110 -6.27 6.43 17.92
C TYR A 110 -6.17 7.20 16.60
N VAL A 111 -7.28 7.38 15.89
CA VAL A 111 -7.33 8.13 14.63
C VAL A 111 -8.64 8.92 14.49
N ASN A 112 -8.52 10.22 14.19
CA ASN A 112 -9.66 11.13 14.10
C ASN A 112 -10.61 10.80 12.95
N SER A 113 -10.08 10.37 11.81
CA SER A 113 -10.87 9.84 10.71
C SER A 113 -10.00 9.00 9.79
N LEU A 114 -10.50 7.83 9.41
CA LEU A 114 -9.98 7.11 8.27
C LEU A 114 -10.45 7.86 7.02
N LEU A 115 -9.54 8.35 6.19
CA LEU A 115 -9.94 8.89 4.90
C LEU A 115 -9.99 7.75 3.88
N CYS A 116 -10.79 7.92 2.84
CA CYS A 116 -10.86 6.96 1.73
C CYS A 116 -9.86 7.38 0.66
N ASP A 117 -9.46 6.42 -0.18
CA ASP A 117 -8.59 6.71 -1.31
C ASP A 117 -9.14 7.92 -2.12
N PRO A 118 -8.27 8.87 -2.53
CA PRO A 118 -8.69 10.05 -3.31
C PRO A 118 -9.45 9.72 -4.60
N GLN A 119 -9.32 8.50 -5.11
CA GLN A 119 -9.98 7.97 -6.29
C GLN A 119 -10.99 6.85 -5.93
N ASN A 120 -11.58 6.86 -4.74
CA ASN A 120 -12.68 5.98 -4.37
C ASN A 120 -13.95 6.30 -5.20
N PRO A 121 -14.71 5.29 -5.70
CA PRO A 121 -14.61 3.85 -5.40
C PRO A 121 -13.68 3.04 -6.30
N GLN A 122 -13.01 3.66 -7.28
CA GLN A 122 -12.14 2.95 -8.24
C GLN A 122 -10.90 2.36 -7.56
N LYS A 123 -10.30 3.10 -6.62
CA LYS A 123 -9.21 2.62 -5.76
C LYS A 123 -9.68 2.57 -4.32
N LYS A 124 -9.22 1.57 -3.57
CA LYS A 124 -9.59 1.33 -2.17
C LYS A 124 -8.34 0.91 -1.40
N TYR A 125 -8.31 1.25 -0.13
CA TYR A 125 -7.31 0.69 0.79
C TYR A 125 -7.74 -0.70 1.22
N LEU A 126 -6.79 -1.62 1.24
CA LEU A 126 -7.01 -3.01 1.63
C LEU A 126 -6.25 -3.31 2.91
N TYR A 127 -6.96 -3.75 3.94
CA TYR A 127 -6.39 -4.20 5.21
C TYR A 127 -6.33 -5.73 5.22
N ASP A 128 -5.14 -6.28 5.40
CA ASP A 128 -4.83 -7.70 5.46
C ASP A 128 -4.24 -8.02 6.84
N PHE A 129 -4.67 -9.10 7.47
CA PHE A 129 -4.30 -9.38 8.86
C PHE A 129 -4.34 -10.87 9.19
N ASP A 130 -3.71 -11.21 10.31
CA ASP A 130 -3.66 -12.58 10.83
C ASP A 130 -5.04 -13.05 11.29
N CYS A 131 -5.51 -14.18 10.76
CA CYS A 131 -6.80 -14.74 11.16
C CYS A 131 -6.79 -16.21 11.54
N ARG A 132 -5.61 -16.76 11.87
CA ARG A 132 -5.39 -18.16 12.31
C ARG A 132 -6.31 -18.67 13.43
N SER A 133 -6.88 -17.78 14.22
CA SER A 133 -7.84 -18.10 15.29
C SER A 133 -9.20 -17.46 15.03
N ASN A 134 -9.76 -17.63 13.83
CA ASN A 134 -10.99 -16.96 13.37
C ASN A 134 -10.93 -15.43 13.50
N GLY A 135 -9.73 -14.88 13.33
CA GLY A 135 -9.48 -13.46 13.53
C GLY A 135 -9.46 -12.98 14.98
N VAL A 136 -9.71 -13.80 16.01
CA VAL A 136 -9.92 -13.33 17.40
C VAL A 136 -8.73 -12.51 17.97
N ASN A 137 -7.51 -12.87 17.60
CA ASN A 137 -6.31 -12.19 18.09
C ASN A 137 -5.30 -11.98 16.96
N PRO A 138 -5.50 -10.95 16.10
CA PRO A 138 -4.61 -10.70 14.98
C PRO A 138 -3.22 -10.29 15.48
N SER A 139 -2.21 -11.13 15.19
CA SER A 139 -0.83 -10.88 15.63
C SER A 139 -0.06 -9.94 14.72
N TRP A 140 -0.49 -9.76 13.47
CA TRP A 140 0.13 -8.87 12.48
C TRP A 140 -0.91 -8.27 11.52
N TYR A 141 -0.54 -7.18 10.84
CA TYR A 141 -1.33 -6.59 9.76
C TYR A 141 -0.46 -6.05 8.61
N ARG A 142 -1.10 -5.86 7.46
CA ARG A 142 -0.60 -5.13 6.30
C ARG A 142 -1.74 -4.27 5.76
N LEU A 143 -1.42 -3.07 5.34
CA LEU A 143 -2.35 -2.14 4.73
C LEU A 143 -1.79 -1.78 3.36
N TYR A 144 -2.57 -2.03 2.30
CA TYR A 144 -2.15 -1.87 0.91
C TYR A 144 -2.87 -0.68 0.23
N THR A 145 -2.17 -0.06 -0.71
CA THR A 145 -2.73 0.92 -1.66
C THR A 145 -2.00 0.84 -3.01
N ALA A 146 -2.57 1.50 -4.02
CA ALA A 146 -1.98 1.64 -5.34
C ALA A 146 -1.68 3.11 -5.63
N LEU A 147 -0.42 3.51 -5.49
CA LEU A 147 0.08 4.81 -5.93
C LEU A 147 -0.10 4.95 -7.44
N SER A 148 -0.52 6.13 -7.88
CA SER A 148 -0.75 6.45 -9.28
C SER A 148 0.56 6.70 -10.03
N ASN A 149 1.56 7.27 -9.36
CA ASN A 149 2.93 7.37 -9.86
C ASN A 149 3.70 6.08 -9.60
N THR A 150 3.73 5.18 -10.59
CA THR A 150 4.47 3.91 -10.51
C THR A 150 6.00 4.06 -10.46
N SER A 151 6.52 5.26 -10.70
CA SER A 151 7.94 5.59 -10.59
C SER A 151 8.32 6.21 -9.24
N ASP A 152 7.38 6.31 -8.28
CA ASP A 152 7.67 6.83 -6.93
C ASP A 152 8.72 5.93 -6.24
N PRO A 153 9.85 6.48 -5.74
CA PRO A 153 10.89 5.71 -5.06
C PRO A 153 10.35 4.89 -3.87
N ALA A 154 9.31 5.37 -3.20
CA ALA A 154 8.70 4.69 -2.06
C ALA A 154 8.17 3.29 -2.43
N ILE A 155 7.79 3.06 -3.68
CA ILE A 155 7.37 1.73 -4.20
C ILE A 155 8.53 0.73 -4.12
N LYS A 156 9.74 1.18 -4.48
CA LYS A 156 10.96 0.36 -4.40
C LYS A 156 11.39 0.18 -2.95
N GLU A 157 11.31 1.21 -2.11
CA GLU A 157 11.68 1.10 -0.69
C GLU A 157 10.90 0.02 0.04
N VAL A 158 9.61 -0.14 -0.26
CA VAL A 158 8.75 -1.12 0.43
C VAL A 158 8.74 -2.52 -0.19
N GLY A 159 9.53 -2.82 -1.22
CA GLY A 159 9.52 -4.17 -1.80
C GLY A 159 8.45 -4.44 -2.86
N CYS A 160 7.67 -3.43 -3.26
CA CYS A 160 6.34 -3.67 -3.80
C CYS A 160 6.16 -3.28 -5.27
N LYS A 161 6.87 -3.96 -6.17
CA LYS A 161 6.89 -3.62 -7.60
C LYS A 161 5.69 -4.23 -8.35
N ASN A 162 4.54 -3.56 -8.26
CA ASN A 162 3.30 -3.76 -9.06
C ASN A 162 2.62 -5.15 -9.01
N ASN A 163 2.80 -5.94 -7.94
CA ASN A 163 2.11 -7.23 -7.76
C ASN A 163 1.98 -7.61 -6.27
N CYS A 164 1.69 -6.65 -5.40
CA CYS A 164 1.51 -6.93 -3.98
C CYS A 164 0.05 -7.03 -3.61
N GLY A 165 -0.20 -7.69 -2.50
CA GLY A 165 -1.52 -7.90 -1.93
C GLY A 165 -1.73 -9.37 -1.61
N PRO A 166 -2.91 -9.72 -1.08
CA PRO A 166 -3.28 -11.12 -0.95
C PRO A 166 -3.31 -11.77 -2.34
N LYS A 167 -3.08 -13.08 -2.41
CA LYS A 167 -3.05 -13.85 -3.66
C LYS A 167 -4.26 -13.62 -4.60
N THR A 168 -5.41 -13.24 -4.04
CA THR A 168 -6.65 -12.98 -4.80
C THR A 168 -6.79 -11.55 -5.32
N ASP A 169 -5.89 -10.64 -4.93
CA ASP A 169 -5.89 -9.23 -5.30
C ASP A 169 -4.48 -8.65 -5.22
N LEU A 170 -3.71 -8.78 -6.31
CA LEU A 170 -2.31 -8.35 -6.41
C LEU A 170 -2.15 -6.97 -7.06
N ASN A 171 -3.17 -6.11 -6.99
CA ASN A 171 -3.21 -4.84 -7.72
C ASN A 171 -2.54 -3.67 -6.99
N TYR A 172 -1.75 -3.94 -5.95
CA TYR A 172 -1.14 -2.91 -5.10
C TYR A 172 0.37 -2.77 -5.36
N ASN A 173 0.86 -1.55 -5.15
CA ASN A 173 2.28 -1.20 -5.34
C ASN A 173 2.88 -0.43 -4.16
N TYR A 174 2.11 -0.23 -3.09
CA TYR A 174 2.59 0.39 -1.86
C TYR A 174 1.86 -0.18 -0.66
N LEU A 175 2.55 -0.30 0.47
CA LEU A 175 1.97 -0.79 1.70
C LEU A 175 2.69 -0.25 2.94
N VAL A 176 1.98 -0.30 4.06
CA VAL A 176 2.53 -0.21 5.41
C VAL A 176 2.14 -1.46 6.18
N PHE A 177 2.94 -1.89 7.15
CA PHE A 177 2.74 -3.16 7.83
C PHE A 177 3.31 -3.11 9.26
N SER A 178 2.87 -4.05 10.10
CA SER A 178 3.37 -4.18 11.46
C SER A 178 4.84 -4.62 11.49
N SER A 179 5.58 -4.19 12.52
CA SER A 179 7.03 -4.48 12.66
C SER A 179 7.40 -5.97 12.65
N ASN A 180 6.44 -6.86 12.94
CA ASN A 180 6.62 -8.30 13.04
C ASN A 180 6.19 -9.10 11.79
N VAL A 181 5.85 -8.43 10.69
CA VAL A 181 5.49 -9.08 9.41
C VAL A 181 6.22 -8.43 8.24
N TYR A 182 6.39 -9.17 7.15
CA TYR A 182 6.95 -8.67 5.90
C TYR A 182 5.86 -8.56 4.82
N PRO A 183 6.03 -7.70 3.80
CA PRO A 183 5.13 -7.61 2.65
C PRO A 183 4.85 -8.98 2.02
N GLU A 184 3.61 -9.24 1.62
CA GLU A 184 3.31 -10.42 0.80
C GLU A 184 3.63 -10.10 -0.66
N VAL A 185 4.80 -10.55 -1.10
CA VAL A 185 5.21 -10.56 -2.51
C VAL A 185 4.74 -11.86 -3.15
N ASN A 186 4.24 -11.79 -4.38
CA ASN A 186 3.75 -12.97 -5.10
C ASN A 186 4.86 -14.05 -5.22
N PRO A 187 4.74 -15.22 -4.56
CA PRO A 187 5.75 -16.27 -4.63
C PRO A 187 5.82 -16.96 -5.99
N TYR A 188 4.77 -16.89 -6.83
CA TYR A 188 4.72 -17.59 -8.11
C TYR A 188 5.69 -17.05 -9.18
N GLN A 189 6.23 -15.84 -9.01
CA GLN A 189 7.27 -15.33 -9.91
C GLN A 189 8.66 -15.93 -9.60
N CYS A 190 8.91 -16.36 -8.36
CA CYS A 190 10.19 -16.99 -7.96
C CYS A 190 10.12 -18.53 -7.84
N LEU A 191 8.92 -19.12 -7.78
CA LEU A 191 8.72 -20.56 -7.69
C LEU A 191 9.11 -21.34 -8.96
N ASN A 192 9.16 -20.72 -10.13
CA ASN A 192 9.57 -21.40 -11.37
C ASN A 192 11.11 -21.49 -11.53
N TYR A 193 11.89 -20.84 -10.65
CA TYR A 193 13.36 -20.88 -10.68
C TYR A 193 13.99 -21.58 -9.47
N PHE A 194 13.21 -21.93 -8.45
CA PHE A 194 13.69 -22.65 -7.28
C PHE A 194 12.70 -23.74 -6.85
N PRO A 195 13.04 -25.04 -6.99
CA PRO A 195 12.24 -26.09 -6.40
C PRO A 195 12.46 -26.10 -4.88
N LEU A 196 11.36 -25.97 -4.16
CA LEU A 196 11.12 -26.50 -2.81
C LEU A 196 12.01 -26.01 -1.65
N TYR A 197 11.31 -25.59 -0.58
CA TYR A 197 11.78 -25.28 0.78
C TYR A 197 12.40 -23.91 1.03
N ILE A 198 11.56 -22.92 1.39
CA ILE A 198 11.93 -21.97 2.46
C ILE A 198 10.71 -21.67 3.36
N LYS A 199 10.83 -22.04 4.64
CA LYS A 199 10.06 -21.47 5.76
C LYS A 199 10.89 -20.28 6.29
N THR A 200 10.33 -19.08 6.21
CA THR A 200 10.74 -17.79 6.84
C THR A 200 11.78 -16.89 6.13
N PRO A 201 11.68 -15.54 6.28
CA PRO A 201 12.15 -14.58 5.27
C PRO A 201 13.13 -13.52 5.82
N SER A 202 14.36 -13.41 5.28
CA SER A 202 15.20 -12.19 5.40
C SER A 202 16.61 -12.32 4.80
N CYS A 203 16.86 -13.09 3.72
CA CYS A 203 18.25 -13.30 3.29
C CYS A 203 18.40 -13.77 1.86
N ASP A 204 18.70 -12.87 0.93
CA ASP A 204 18.52 -13.25 -0.47
C ASP A 204 19.57 -12.52 -1.37
N ASN A 205 20.43 -11.63 -0.83
CA ASN A 205 21.69 -11.23 -1.53
C ASN A 205 22.81 -12.28 -1.38
N CYS A 206 22.42 -13.49 -0.99
CA CYS A 206 23.29 -14.53 -0.48
C CYS A 206 22.63 -15.86 -0.79
N GLY A 207 23.04 -16.49 -1.90
CA GLY A 207 22.40 -17.68 -2.46
C GLY A 207 21.70 -18.58 -1.43
N SER A 208 22.45 -19.36 -0.65
CA SER A 208 21.85 -20.13 0.44
C SER A 208 21.68 -19.30 1.71
N TYR A 209 20.68 -19.62 2.53
CA TYR A 209 20.46 -19.04 3.86
C TYR A 209 21.76 -18.97 4.72
N ALA A 210 22.60 -20.02 4.63
CA ALA A 210 23.90 -20.07 5.30
C ALA A 210 24.93 -19.04 4.78
N ALA A 211 24.88 -18.71 3.49
CA ALA A 211 25.75 -17.66 2.92
C ALA A 211 25.37 -16.26 3.42
N CYS A 212 24.09 -16.05 3.73
CA CYS A 212 23.58 -14.77 4.19
C CYS A 212 24.01 -14.44 5.62
N LEU A 213 23.84 -15.41 6.53
CA LEU A 213 24.30 -15.28 7.91
C LEU A 213 25.80 -14.93 7.97
N ARG A 214 26.62 -15.60 7.15
CA ARG A 214 28.07 -15.34 7.04
C ARG A 214 28.41 -13.97 6.46
N TYR A 215 27.57 -13.39 5.61
CA TYR A 215 27.78 -12.04 5.10
C TYR A 215 27.46 -11.00 6.18
N MET A 216 26.34 -11.16 6.88
CA MET A 216 25.93 -10.27 7.96
C MET A 216 26.94 -10.27 9.12
N GLU A 217 27.44 -11.44 9.51
CA GLU A 217 28.52 -11.58 10.50
C GLU A 217 29.80 -10.85 10.07
N ARG A 218 30.23 -11.02 8.81
CA ARG A 218 31.44 -10.34 8.28
C ARG A 218 31.32 -8.83 8.19
N LYS A 219 30.10 -8.30 8.05
CA LYS A 219 29.84 -6.86 7.96
C LYS A 219 29.42 -6.22 9.29
N GLY A 220 29.30 -7.01 10.36
CA GLY A 220 28.82 -6.54 11.66
C GLY A 220 27.39 -5.97 11.60
N LEU A 221 26.59 -6.41 10.62
CA LEU A 221 25.22 -5.93 10.46
C LEU A 221 24.30 -6.70 11.42
N PRO A 222 23.39 -6.01 12.14
CA PRO A 222 22.44 -6.69 12.99
C PRO A 222 21.51 -7.56 12.15
N LEU A 223 21.18 -8.76 12.65
CA LEU A 223 20.30 -9.77 12.02
C LEU A 223 18.85 -9.29 11.79
N THR A 224 18.58 -8.01 11.99
CA THR A 224 17.27 -7.34 11.98
C THR A 224 17.11 -6.34 10.84
N THR A 225 18.06 -6.22 9.89
CA THR A 225 17.92 -5.30 8.75
C THR A 225 16.94 -5.84 7.69
N PRO A 226 16.03 -5.00 7.15
CA PRO A 226 15.04 -5.44 6.17
C PRO A 226 15.68 -5.84 4.84
N LEU A 227 15.08 -6.84 4.21
CA LEU A 227 15.53 -7.44 2.97
C LEU A 227 14.55 -7.11 1.84
N TYR A 228 15.05 -6.57 0.72
CA TYR A 228 14.22 -6.24 -0.45
C TYR A 228 14.31 -7.35 -1.50
N ILE A 229 13.18 -7.80 -2.05
CA ILE A 229 13.10 -8.79 -3.15
C ILE A 229 12.51 -8.10 -4.39
N ASP A 230 13.26 -8.00 -5.49
CA ASP A 230 12.72 -7.57 -6.79
C ASP A 230 11.90 -8.71 -7.40
N ALA A 231 10.58 -8.60 -7.37
CA ALA A 231 9.67 -9.61 -7.90
C ALA A 231 9.84 -9.88 -9.41
N THR A 232 10.39 -8.94 -10.18
CA THR A 232 10.59 -9.07 -11.64
C THR A 232 11.81 -9.92 -11.98
N THR A 233 12.85 -9.87 -11.14
CA THR A 233 14.12 -10.57 -11.37
C THR A 233 14.45 -11.62 -10.32
N CYS A 234 13.62 -11.75 -9.27
CA CYS A 234 13.91 -12.52 -8.06
C CYS A 234 15.30 -12.24 -7.50
N LYS A 235 15.73 -10.96 -7.59
CA LYS A 235 17.03 -10.50 -7.09
C LYS A 235 16.79 -9.78 -5.78
N ILE A 236 17.71 -9.93 -4.85
CA ILE A 236 17.51 -9.41 -3.51
C ILE A 236 18.62 -8.48 -3.15
N GLU A 237 18.21 -7.36 -2.60
CA GLU A 237 19.09 -6.27 -2.22
C GLU A 237 18.96 -6.09 -0.70
N CYS A 238 20.09 -6.20 -0.01
CA CYS A 238 20.17 -5.80 1.39
C CYS A 238 20.23 -4.27 1.41
N VAL A 239 19.25 -3.61 2.03
CA VAL A 239 19.26 -2.16 2.16
C VAL A 239 20.29 -1.77 3.23
N THR A 240 21.26 -0.94 2.87
CA THR A 240 22.15 -0.29 3.84
C THR A 240 21.42 0.86 4.51
N PRO A 241 21.58 1.09 5.83
CA PRO A 241 21.03 2.27 6.50
C PRO A 241 21.58 3.58 5.93
#